data_AF-A0A357K8A7-F1
#
_entry.id   AF-A0A357K8A7-F1
#
_cell.length_a   1.000
_cell.length_b   1.000
_cell.length_c   1.000
_cell.angle_alpha   90.00
_cell.angle_beta   90.00
_cell.angle_gamma   90.00
#
_symmetry.space_group_name_H-M   'P 1'
#
loop_
_entity.id
_entity.type
_entity.pdbx_description
1 polymer ?
#
loop_
_entity_poly.entity_id
_entity_poly.type
_entity_poly.pdbx_seq_one_letter_code
_entity_poly.pdbx_strand_id
1 'polypeptide(L)'
;AAVLAREAGYDGVEVMGSEGYLINQFLASETNLRADQWGGDFERRCRFPEAILSRMREAVGEDFLIMYRLSMLDLVAGGSNWEEIERLAQRVERAGTNIINTGIGWHEARIPTIATMVPRGGFRFVTKKLMGAVNVPLVTTNRFNDPATCEEALAEGCADMISMARPFLADPHLVKKARLSRAKDINTCIGCNQACLDHVFKRKVSSCLVNPRACHESDFPAIPRPEASQSAADRGGQGGKQLAGRRIAVVGGGPAGMSAALERARLGADVVLFERQAQLGGQFLLAQHIPGKFEFNETIRYFETQLAHLGVDVRLGTVATTEDVAAFDE
;
A
#
# COMPACT_ATOMS: atom_id res chain seq x y z
N ALA A 1 -23.81 -0.57 12.56
CA ALA A 1 -22.52 -0.75 11.85
C ALA A 1 -22.17 -2.22 11.75
N ALA A 2 -21.64 -2.87 12.80
CA ALA A 2 -21.20 -4.27 12.73
C ALA A 2 -22.28 -5.26 12.26
N VAL A 3 -23.51 -5.18 12.79
CA VAL A 3 -24.65 -5.98 12.34
C VAL A 3 -24.93 -5.80 10.83
N LEU A 4 -24.99 -4.55 10.36
CA LEU A 4 -25.19 -4.24 8.93
C LEU A 4 -24.05 -4.79 8.05
N ALA A 5 -22.81 -4.82 8.55
CA ALA A 5 -21.68 -5.40 7.82
C ALA A 5 -21.82 -6.93 7.71
N ARG A 6 -22.29 -7.60 8.77
CA ARG A 6 -22.63 -9.03 8.73
C ARG A 6 -23.79 -9.32 7.78
N GLU A 7 -24.86 -8.53 7.82
CA GLU A 7 -26.00 -8.62 6.90
C GLU A 7 -25.59 -8.38 5.43
N ALA A 8 -24.61 -7.50 5.19
CA ALA A 8 -24.03 -7.27 3.87
C ALA A 8 -23.03 -8.35 3.41
N GLY A 9 -22.75 -9.36 4.24
CA GLY A 9 -21.90 -10.51 3.88
C GLY A 9 -20.39 -10.28 4.00
N TYR A 10 -19.94 -9.32 4.81
CA TYR A 10 -18.52 -9.24 5.20
C TYR A 10 -18.15 -10.39 6.15
N ASP A 11 -16.89 -10.84 6.14
CA ASP A 11 -16.37 -11.82 7.11
C ASP A 11 -16.13 -11.23 8.52
N GLY A 12 -16.10 -9.90 8.61
CA GLY A 12 -15.79 -9.18 9.85
C GLY A 12 -15.70 -7.66 9.71
N VAL A 13 -15.23 -7.01 10.77
CA VAL A 13 -15.04 -5.55 10.85
C VAL A 13 -13.75 -5.16 11.59
N GLU A 14 -13.16 -4.03 11.21
CA GLU A 14 -12.08 -3.38 11.97
C GLU A 14 -12.63 -2.19 12.77
N VAL A 15 -12.35 -2.17 14.08
CA VAL A 15 -12.61 -1.03 14.98
C VAL A 15 -11.40 -0.11 14.94
N MET A 16 -11.59 1.11 14.39
CA MET A 16 -10.54 2.11 14.27
C MET A 16 -10.24 2.79 15.63
N GLY A 17 -9.37 2.15 16.42
CA GLY A 17 -8.95 2.58 17.75
C GLY A 17 -7.77 3.55 17.79
N SER A 18 -7.34 4.10 16.64
CA SER A 18 -6.02 4.72 16.49
C SER A 18 -6.00 6.02 15.65
N GLU A 19 -4.80 6.47 15.26
CA GLU A 19 -4.50 7.62 14.39
C GLU A 19 -5.13 8.97 14.83
N GLY A 20 -5.47 9.12 16.11
CA GLY A 20 -6.10 10.33 16.65
C GLY A 20 -7.59 10.47 16.34
N TYR A 21 -8.26 9.42 15.88
CA TYR A 21 -9.72 9.38 15.75
C TYR A 21 -10.41 9.19 17.10
N LEU A 22 -11.75 9.29 17.12
CA LEU A 22 -12.59 9.37 18.33
C LEU A 22 -12.21 8.38 19.44
N ILE A 23 -12.01 7.09 19.14
CA ILE A 23 -11.66 6.09 20.16
C ILE A 23 -10.28 6.39 20.76
N ASN A 24 -9.29 6.74 19.93
CA ASN A 24 -7.95 7.15 20.37
C ASN A 24 -8.00 8.44 21.22
N GLN A 25 -8.92 9.36 20.92
CA GLN A 25 -9.13 10.59 21.68
C GLN A 25 -9.73 10.35 23.08
N PHE A 26 -10.55 9.31 23.26
CA PHE A 26 -10.97 8.86 24.60
C PHE A 26 -9.80 8.25 25.38
N LEU A 27 -8.82 7.66 24.70
CA LEU A 27 -7.67 6.99 25.31
C LEU A 27 -6.55 7.95 25.70
N ALA A 28 -6.22 8.95 24.89
CA ALA A 28 -5.14 9.90 25.20
C ALA A 28 -5.57 10.94 26.25
N SER A 29 -4.66 11.27 27.17
CA SER A 29 -4.92 12.15 28.32
C SER A 29 -5.14 13.62 27.94
N GLU A 30 -4.45 14.11 26.92
CA GLU A 30 -4.55 15.51 26.45
C GLU A 30 -5.92 15.80 25.81
N THR A 31 -6.56 14.79 25.23
CA THR A 31 -7.87 14.93 24.57
C THR A 31 -9.05 14.53 25.46
N ASN A 32 -8.86 13.62 26.42
CA ASN A 32 -9.91 13.21 27.34
C ASN A 32 -9.82 13.90 28.71
N LEU A 33 -10.20 15.18 28.74
CA LEU A 33 -10.27 15.99 29.95
C LEU A 33 -11.56 15.79 30.77
N ARG A 34 -12.27 14.67 30.59
CA ARG A 34 -13.56 14.41 31.27
C ARG A 34 -13.34 13.99 32.73
N ALA A 35 -14.18 14.50 33.62
CA ALA A 35 -14.21 14.09 35.03
C ALA A 35 -15.22 12.96 35.34
N ASP A 36 -15.99 12.51 34.33
CA ASP A 36 -17.06 11.52 34.51
C ASP A 36 -16.54 10.07 34.43
N GLN A 37 -17.45 9.11 34.22
CA GLN A 37 -17.09 7.69 34.14
C GLN A 37 -16.27 7.31 32.90
N TRP A 38 -16.10 8.21 31.92
CA TRP A 38 -15.39 7.92 30.66
C TRP A 38 -14.03 8.62 30.55
N GLY A 39 -13.56 9.32 31.59
CA GLY A 39 -12.26 10.00 31.60
C GLY A 39 -11.64 10.11 32.99
N GLY A 40 -10.49 10.80 33.05
CA GLY A 40 -9.60 10.81 34.21
C GLY A 40 -8.57 9.67 34.11
N ASP A 41 -8.61 8.74 35.05
CA ASP A 41 -7.70 7.58 35.04
C ASP A 41 -7.83 6.72 33.77
N PHE A 42 -6.78 5.96 33.49
CA PHE A 42 -6.69 5.09 32.32
C PHE A 42 -7.80 4.02 32.28
N GLU A 43 -8.24 3.54 33.44
CA GLU A 43 -9.30 2.55 33.57
C GLU A 43 -10.65 3.10 33.08
N ARG A 44 -10.98 4.36 33.41
CA ARG A 44 -12.17 5.04 32.88
C ARG A 44 -12.05 5.39 31.40
N ARG A 45 -10.86 5.79 30.93
CA ARG A 45 -10.59 6.04 29.50
C ARG A 45 -10.79 4.78 28.64
N CYS A 46 -10.40 3.59 29.14
CA CYS A 46 -10.59 2.31 28.44
C CYS A 46 -12.05 1.87 28.26
N ARG A 47 -12.99 2.37 29.08
CA ARG A 47 -14.39 1.92 29.03
C ARG A 47 -15.05 2.15 27.67
N PHE A 48 -14.65 3.19 26.94
CA PHE A 48 -15.25 3.50 25.63
C PHE A 48 -14.95 2.43 24.56
N PRO A 49 -13.69 2.08 24.25
CA PRO A 49 -13.40 0.95 23.36
C PRO A 49 -13.92 -0.40 23.88
N GLU A 50 -13.83 -0.67 25.19
CA GLU A 50 -14.36 -1.91 25.78
C GLU A 50 -15.87 -2.05 25.57
N ALA A 51 -16.65 -0.99 25.81
CA ALA A 51 -18.09 -1.00 25.60
C ALA A 51 -18.46 -1.16 24.12
N ILE A 52 -17.69 -0.57 23.19
CA ILE A 52 -17.87 -0.77 21.76
C ILE A 52 -17.66 -2.24 21.38
N LEU A 53 -16.53 -2.83 21.79
CA LEU A 53 -16.18 -4.21 21.45
C LEU A 53 -17.15 -5.23 22.07
N SER A 54 -17.46 -5.08 23.35
CA SER A 54 -18.39 -5.96 24.06
C SER A 54 -19.80 -5.94 23.43
N ARG A 55 -20.33 -4.75 23.11
CA ARG A 55 -21.63 -4.60 22.42
C ARG A 55 -21.60 -5.09 20.98
N MET A 56 -20.47 -4.94 20.28
CA MET A 56 -20.30 -5.50 18.95
C MET A 56 -20.33 -7.03 19.01
N ARG A 57 -19.54 -7.66 19.89
CA ARG A 57 -19.49 -9.11 20.07
C ARG A 57 -20.86 -9.69 20.45
N GLU A 58 -21.55 -9.07 21.42
CA GLU A 58 -22.93 -9.42 21.80
C GLU A 58 -23.89 -9.44 20.58
N ALA A 59 -23.77 -8.46 19.67
CA ALA A 59 -24.67 -8.31 18.53
C ALA A 59 -24.28 -9.16 17.30
N VAL A 60 -23.02 -9.54 17.14
CA VAL A 60 -22.53 -10.29 15.95
C VAL A 60 -22.14 -11.75 16.23
N GLY A 61 -22.19 -12.21 17.47
CA GLY A 61 -21.82 -13.59 17.84
C GLY A 61 -20.32 -13.87 17.70
N GLU A 62 -19.90 -15.08 18.04
CA GLU A 62 -18.47 -15.50 18.01
C GLU A 62 -17.94 -15.83 16.61
N ASP A 63 -18.83 -16.12 15.65
CA ASP A 63 -18.49 -16.59 14.30
C ASP A 63 -18.16 -15.46 13.30
N PHE A 64 -18.02 -14.22 13.77
CA PHE A 64 -17.76 -13.03 12.97
C PHE A 64 -16.48 -12.32 13.43
N LEU A 65 -15.58 -11.97 12.52
CA LEU A 65 -14.27 -11.42 12.89
C LEU A 65 -14.39 -9.97 13.39
N ILE A 66 -13.76 -9.68 14.52
CA ILE A 66 -13.55 -8.33 15.05
C ILE A 66 -12.05 -8.08 15.13
N MET A 67 -11.55 -7.15 14.33
CA MET A 67 -10.19 -6.63 14.43
C MET A 67 -10.22 -5.31 15.22
N TYR A 68 -9.25 -5.06 16.09
CA TYR A 68 -9.07 -3.77 16.74
C TYR A 68 -7.77 -3.13 16.30
N ARG A 69 -7.84 -1.92 15.76
CA ARG A 69 -6.65 -1.17 15.36
C ARG A 69 -6.16 -0.32 16.53
N LEU A 70 -5.12 -0.79 17.21
CA LEU A 70 -4.56 -0.21 18.41
C LEU A 70 -3.49 0.82 18.08
N SER A 71 -3.64 2.07 18.53
CA SER A 71 -2.50 3.00 18.51
C SER A 71 -1.43 2.50 19.47
N MET A 72 -0.30 2.05 18.93
CA MET A 72 0.85 1.56 19.72
C MET A 72 1.98 2.60 19.80
N LEU A 73 1.82 3.75 19.12
CA LEU A 73 2.78 4.85 19.11
C LEU A 73 2.11 6.14 18.64
N ASP A 74 1.51 6.93 19.54
CA ASP A 74 0.68 8.10 19.18
C ASP A 74 1.46 9.26 18.51
N LEU A 75 2.77 9.41 18.80
CA LEU A 75 3.66 10.46 18.25
C LEU A 75 3.20 11.92 18.49
N VAL A 76 2.36 12.14 19.50
CA VAL A 76 1.95 13.46 20.01
C VAL A 76 2.30 13.59 21.50
N ALA A 77 2.34 14.82 22.01
CA ALA A 77 2.48 15.06 23.45
C ALA A 77 1.31 14.42 24.21
N GLY A 78 1.60 13.82 25.37
CA GLY A 78 0.59 13.20 26.26
C GLY A 78 -0.28 12.10 25.63
N GLY A 79 0.17 11.50 24.52
CA GLY A 79 -0.31 10.21 24.02
C GLY A 79 0.04 9.06 24.97
N SER A 80 -0.53 7.88 24.74
CA SER A 80 -0.43 6.75 25.65
C SER A 80 1.00 6.22 25.80
N ASN A 81 1.34 5.89 27.04
CA ASN A 81 2.61 5.23 27.36
C ASN A 81 2.54 3.71 27.10
N TRP A 82 3.68 3.01 27.20
CA TRP A 82 3.71 1.58 26.87
C TRP A 82 2.86 0.70 27.81
N GLU A 83 2.85 0.99 29.11
CA GLU A 83 2.04 0.22 30.07
C GLU A 83 0.54 0.38 29.79
N GLU A 84 0.12 1.57 29.36
CA GLU A 84 -1.24 1.84 28.87
C GLU A 84 -1.53 1.05 27.59
N ILE A 85 -0.64 1.08 26.59
CA ILE A 85 -0.81 0.37 25.31
C ILE A 85 -0.95 -1.15 25.53
N GLU A 86 -0.08 -1.74 26.34
CA GLU A 86 -0.09 -3.18 26.64
C GLU A 86 -1.35 -3.60 27.42
N ARG A 87 -1.73 -2.82 28.44
CA ARG A 87 -2.99 -3.04 29.18
C ARG A 87 -4.21 -2.87 28.30
N LEU A 88 -4.20 -1.95 27.33
CA LEU A 88 -5.29 -1.80 26.37
C LEU A 88 -5.38 -3.00 25.44
N ALA A 89 -4.26 -3.53 24.93
CA ALA A 89 -4.23 -4.73 24.10
C ALA A 89 -4.92 -5.92 24.81
N GLN A 90 -4.55 -6.16 26.07
CA GLN A 90 -5.16 -7.19 26.92
C GLN A 90 -6.63 -6.91 27.26
N ARG A 91 -7.08 -5.66 27.22
CA ARG A 91 -8.49 -5.28 27.43
C ARG A 91 -9.32 -5.51 26.17
N VAL A 92 -8.85 -5.10 25.00
CA VAL A 92 -9.57 -5.30 23.74
C VAL A 92 -9.62 -6.77 23.34
N GLU A 93 -8.59 -7.56 23.64
CA GLU A 93 -8.60 -9.02 23.56
C GLU A 93 -9.74 -9.61 24.42
N ARG A 94 -9.75 -9.33 25.73
CA ARG A 94 -10.80 -9.81 26.64
C ARG A 94 -12.21 -9.31 26.30
N ALA A 95 -12.33 -8.17 25.63
CA ALA A 95 -13.60 -7.65 25.11
C ALA A 95 -14.08 -8.34 23.82
N GLY A 96 -13.36 -9.36 23.33
CA GLY A 96 -13.75 -10.19 22.19
C GLY A 96 -13.12 -9.79 20.86
N THR A 97 -11.96 -9.15 20.84
CA THR A 97 -11.19 -8.94 19.60
C THR A 97 -10.54 -10.25 19.16
N ASN A 98 -10.52 -10.54 17.85
CA ASN A 98 -9.85 -11.72 17.27
C ASN A 98 -8.44 -11.42 16.75
N ILE A 99 -8.16 -10.18 16.31
CA ILE A 99 -6.87 -9.76 15.73
C ILE A 99 -6.60 -8.31 16.17
N ILE A 100 -5.37 -7.98 16.58
CA ILE A 100 -4.97 -6.58 16.85
C ILE A 100 -4.06 -6.09 15.72
N ASN A 101 -4.47 -5.00 15.07
CA ASN A 101 -3.69 -4.33 14.03
C ASN A 101 -3.00 -3.09 14.61
N THR A 102 -1.75 -2.84 14.23
CA THR A 102 -0.97 -1.71 14.72
C THR A 102 -1.39 -0.41 14.05
N GLY A 103 -1.66 0.62 14.85
CA GLY A 103 -1.75 2.03 14.46
C GLY A 103 -0.49 2.79 14.88
N ILE A 104 -0.02 3.72 14.03
CA ILE A 104 1.22 4.49 14.24
C ILE A 104 1.00 5.95 13.89
N GLY A 105 1.08 6.80 14.91
CA GLY A 105 1.03 8.26 14.84
C GLY A 105 -0.37 8.83 14.60
N TRP A 106 -0.62 10.02 15.13
CA TRP A 106 -1.83 10.79 14.82
C TRP A 106 -1.66 11.60 13.53
N HIS A 107 -2.78 12.02 12.92
CA HIS A 107 -2.74 12.98 11.80
C HIS A 107 -2.09 14.32 12.16
N GLU A 108 -2.09 14.70 13.45
CA GLU A 108 -1.47 15.92 13.96
C GLU A 108 0.04 15.76 14.27
N ALA A 109 0.55 14.53 14.28
CA ALA A 109 1.93 14.23 14.61
C ALA A 109 2.89 14.87 13.58
N ARG A 110 4.01 15.41 14.08
CA ARG A 110 5.04 16.08 13.25
C ARG A 110 6.15 15.13 12.81
N ILE A 111 6.05 13.85 13.17
CA ILE A 111 6.97 12.79 12.79
C ILE A 111 6.36 12.03 11.61
N PRO A 112 7.04 11.92 10.45
CA PRO A 112 6.52 11.19 9.30
C PRO A 112 6.35 9.69 9.59
N THR A 113 5.14 9.17 9.38
CA THR A 113 4.82 7.74 9.62
C THR A 113 4.73 6.90 8.33
N ILE A 114 4.44 7.55 7.20
CA ILE A 114 4.10 6.84 5.95
C ILE A 114 4.79 7.36 4.67
N ALA A 115 5.37 8.56 4.67
CA ALA A 115 5.96 9.20 3.48
C ALA A 115 7.23 8.49 2.95
N THR A 116 7.72 8.83 1.74
CA THR A 116 8.87 8.16 1.08
C THR A 116 10.14 8.13 1.94
N MET A 117 10.39 9.14 2.78
CA MET A 117 11.54 9.20 3.68
C MET A 117 11.53 8.20 4.84
N VAL A 118 10.38 7.60 5.17
CA VAL A 118 10.26 6.60 6.23
C VAL A 118 10.84 5.26 5.74
N PRO A 119 11.70 4.56 6.49
CA PRO A 119 12.26 3.27 6.05
C PRO A 119 11.19 2.20 5.77
N ARG A 120 11.52 1.24 4.89
CA ARG A 120 10.66 0.06 4.67
C ARG A 120 10.49 -0.71 5.98
N GLY A 121 9.25 -1.05 6.34
CA GLY A 121 8.91 -1.69 7.61
C GLY A 121 9.39 -0.93 8.87
N GLY A 122 9.64 0.38 8.78
CA GLY A 122 10.40 1.14 9.79
C GLY A 122 9.82 1.17 11.21
N PHE A 123 8.56 0.77 11.39
CA PHE A 123 7.88 0.69 12.70
C PHE A 123 7.67 -0.76 13.19
N ARG A 124 8.24 -1.79 12.52
CA ARG A 124 8.03 -3.21 12.89
C ARG A 124 8.42 -3.55 14.33
N PHE A 125 9.35 -2.79 14.91
CA PHE A 125 9.77 -2.93 16.30
C PHE A 125 8.66 -2.61 17.32
N VAL A 126 7.69 -1.77 16.95
CA VAL A 126 6.57 -1.38 17.83
C VAL A 126 5.67 -2.59 18.07
N THR A 127 5.19 -3.22 17.00
CA THR A 127 4.41 -4.46 17.06
C THR A 127 5.20 -5.58 17.72
N LYS A 128 6.49 -5.73 17.39
CA LYS A 128 7.38 -6.74 17.99
C LYS A 128 7.43 -6.67 19.51
N LYS A 129 7.36 -5.46 20.09
CA LYS A 129 7.39 -5.25 21.54
C LYS A 129 6.12 -5.77 22.25
N LEU A 130 5.00 -5.89 21.54
CA LEU A 130 3.73 -6.42 22.07
C LEU A 130 3.58 -7.94 21.89
N MET A 131 4.44 -8.60 21.09
CA MET A 131 4.40 -10.04 20.88
C MET A 131 4.52 -10.80 22.21
N GLY A 132 3.58 -11.72 22.47
CA GLY A 132 3.51 -12.51 23.69
C GLY A 132 2.81 -11.83 24.88
N ALA A 133 2.40 -10.56 24.77
CA ALA A 133 1.58 -9.88 25.78
C ALA A 133 0.07 -10.15 25.64
N VAL A 134 -0.33 -10.72 24.49
CA VAL A 134 -1.69 -11.17 24.13
C VAL A 134 -1.58 -12.49 23.35
N ASN A 135 -2.70 -13.21 23.20
CA ASN A 135 -2.79 -14.50 22.50
C ASN A 135 -3.37 -14.37 21.08
N VAL A 136 -4.09 -13.28 20.82
CA VAL A 136 -4.61 -12.95 19.48
C VAL A 136 -3.48 -12.54 18.51
N PRO A 137 -3.58 -12.90 17.21
CA PRO A 137 -2.58 -12.49 16.22
C PRO A 137 -2.39 -10.98 16.15
N LEU A 138 -1.13 -10.56 15.98
CA LEU A 138 -0.74 -9.17 15.79
C LEU A 138 -0.40 -8.88 14.32
N VAL A 139 -0.89 -7.74 13.82
CA VAL A 139 -0.61 -7.25 12.46
C VAL A 139 0.28 -6.02 12.53
N THR A 140 1.50 -6.09 11.96
CA THR A 140 2.37 -4.91 11.84
C THR A 140 2.10 -4.15 10.55
N THR A 141 2.35 -2.84 10.55
CA THR A 141 2.01 -1.95 9.42
C THR A 141 3.12 -0.94 9.11
N ASN A 142 2.81 -0.01 8.20
CA ASN A 142 3.61 1.10 7.70
C ASN A 142 4.86 0.71 6.91
N ARG A 143 4.89 1.18 5.66
CA ARG A 143 6.02 1.07 4.72
C ARG A 143 6.50 -0.36 4.41
N PHE A 144 5.69 -1.37 4.65
CA PHE A 144 5.79 -2.63 3.90
C PHE A 144 5.29 -2.38 2.48
N ASN A 145 6.20 -2.48 1.50
CA ASN A 145 5.93 -2.31 0.07
C ASN A 145 6.75 -3.28 -0.81
N ASP A 146 7.53 -4.15 -0.19
CA ASP A 146 8.44 -5.11 -0.81
C ASP A 146 8.32 -6.48 -0.13
N PRO A 147 8.24 -7.60 -0.86
CA PRO A 147 8.08 -8.92 -0.27
C PRO A 147 9.23 -9.36 0.64
N ALA A 148 10.48 -8.97 0.35
CA ALA A 148 11.62 -9.40 1.17
C ALA A 148 11.60 -8.71 2.54
N THR A 149 11.25 -7.42 2.61
CA THR A 149 11.02 -6.75 3.90
C THR A 149 9.82 -7.32 4.68
N CYS A 150 8.80 -7.83 3.98
CA CYS A 150 7.68 -8.52 4.64
C CYS A 150 8.14 -9.85 5.28
N GLU A 151 8.87 -10.67 4.51
CA GLU A 151 9.40 -11.96 4.96
C GLU A 151 10.40 -11.79 6.11
N GLU A 152 11.31 -10.82 6.02
CA GLU A 152 12.25 -10.45 7.09
C GLU A 152 11.51 -10.17 8.41
N ALA A 153 10.46 -9.36 8.39
CA ALA A 153 9.70 -9.02 9.59
C ALA A 153 8.92 -10.21 10.18
N LEU A 154 8.41 -11.12 9.34
CA LEU A 154 7.73 -12.35 9.80
C LEU A 154 8.75 -13.33 10.41
N ALA A 155 9.88 -13.57 9.72
CA ALA A 155 10.95 -14.44 10.18
C ALA A 155 11.64 -13.93 11.47
N GLU A 156 11.72 -12.61 11.65
CA GLU A 156 12.17 -11.97 12.89
C GLU A 156 11.15 -12.06 14.04
N GLY A 157 9.93 -12.55 13.81
CA GLY A 157 8.85 -12.56 14.79
C GLY A 157 8.40 -11.16 15.20
N CYS A 158 8.31 -10.21 14.25
CA CYS A 158 7.79 -8.87 14.52
C CYS A 158 6.26 -8.81 14.63
N ALA A 159 5.57 -9.76 14.01
CA ALA A 159 4.11 -9.88 13.93
C ALA A 159 3.75 -11.22 13.29
N ASP A 160 2.49 -11.64 13.42
CA ASP A 160 1.94 -12.82 12.72
C ASP A 160 1.48 -12.47 11.30
N MET A 161 1.20 -11.19 11.03
CA MET A 161 0.68 -10.69 9.76
C MET A 161 1.28 -9.33 9.37
N ILE A 162 1.33 -9.04 8.07
CA ILE A 162 1.75 -7.76 7.51
C ILE A 162 0.56 -7.01 6.90
N SER A 163 0.30 -5.79 7.37
CA SER A 163 -0.68 -4.87 6.78
C SER A 163 -0.06 -4.05 5.65
N MET A 164 -0.68 -4.10 4.48
CA MET A 164 -0.35 -3.29 3.31
C MET A 164 -1.61 -2.60 2.79
N ALA A 165 -1.55 -1.30 2.57
CA ALA A 165 -2.64 -0.52 1.95
C ALA A 165 -2.22 0.04 0.59
N ARG A 166 -1.39 1.10 0.59
CA ARG A 166 -0.88 1.77 -0.64
C ARG A 166 -0.13 0.83 -1.63
N PRO A 167 0.55 -0.26 -1.22
CA PRO A 167 1.08 -1.25 -2.16
C PRO A 167 0.02 -1.87 -3.06
N PHE A 168 -1.21 -2.11 -2.59
CA PHE A 168 -2.29 -2.66 -3.42
C PHE A 168 -2.86 -1.65 -4.42
N LEU A 169 -2.80 -0.35 -4.12
CA LEU A 169 -3.08 0.70 -5.11
C LEU A 169 -2.01 0.73 -6.21
N ALA A 170 -0.74 0.48 -5.88
CA ALA A 170 0.34 0.43 -6.86
C ALA A 170 0.33 -0.88 -7.68
N ASP A 171 0.03 -2.02 -7.04
CA ASP A 171 -0.01 -3.33 -7.65
C ASP A 171 -1.04 -4.26 -6.96
N PRO A 172 -2.26 -4.42 -7.53
CA PRO A 172 -3.26 -5.34 -6.97
C PRO A 172 -2.86 -6.82 -7.09
N HIS A 173 -1.77 -7.13 -7.78
CA HIS A 173 -1.25 -8.50 -7.94
C HIS A 173 0.04 -8.76 -7.15
N LEU A 174 0.44 -7.84 -6.25
CA LEU A 174 1.66 -7.96 -5.43
C LEU A 174 1.82 -9.34 -4.80
N VAL A 175 0.80 -9.84 -4.09
CA VAL A 175 0.85 -11.15 -3.40
C VAL A 175 0.94 -12.31 -4.40
N LYS A 176 0.22 -12.26 -5.54
CA LYS A 176 0.32 -13.26 -6.61
C LYS A 176 1.73 -13.29 -7.21
N LYS A 177 2.33 -12.11 -7.43
CA LYS A 177 3.70 -11.98 -7.98
C LYS A 177 4.75 -12.48 -6.99
N ALA A 178 4.64 -12.12 -5.70
CA ALA A 178 5.50 -12.63 -4.64
C ALA A 178 5.48 -14.16 -4.57
N ARG A 179 4.28 -14.78 -4.50
CA ARG A 179 4.09 -16.23 -4.45
C ARG A 179 4.65 -16.98 -5.68
N LEU A 180 4.74 -16.32 -6.83
CA LEU A 180 5.30 -16.89 -8.07
C LEU A 180 6.81 -16.59 -8.24
N SER A 181 7.49 -16.10 -7.20
CA SER A 181 8.90 -15.66 -7.24
C SER A 181 9.18 -14.57 -8.28
N ARG A 182 8.20 -13.69 -8.50
CA ARG A 182 8.21 -12.61 -9.50
C ARG A 182 8.32 -11.22 -8.87
N ALA A 183 9.18 -11.05 -7.86
CA ALA A 183 9.33 -9.76 -7.17
C ALA A 183 9.69 -8.59 -8.13
N LYS A 184 10.51 -8.83 -9.16
CA LYS A 184 10.87 -7.83 -10.19
C LYS A 184 9.70 -7.37 -11.06
N ASP A 185 8.58 -8.10 -11.11
CA ASP A 185 7.35 -7.69 -11.79
C ASP A 185 6.47 -6.75 -10.95
N ILE A 186 6.79 -6.53 -9.66
CA ILE A 186 5.94 -5.76 -8.75
C ILE A 186 6.07 -4.26 -9.04
N ASN A 187 4.94 -3.58 -9.22
CA ASN A 187 4.90 -2.13 -9.35
C ASN A 187 4.93 -1.49 -7.95
N THR A 188 6.13 -1.26 -7.42
CA THR A 188 6.32 -0.91 -6.00
C THR A 188 5.72 0.44 -5.64
N CYS A 189 4.98 0.51 -4.52
CA CYS A 189 4.52 1.78 -3.98
C CYS A 189 5.70 2.61 -3.44
N ILE A 190 6.03 3.70 -4.12
CA ILE A 190 7.12 4.62 -3.75
C ILE A 190 6.81 5.56 -2.57
N GLY A 191 5.70 5.36 -1.85
CA GLY A 191 5.34 6.14 -0.65
C GLY A 191 5.05 7.63 -0.88
N CYS A 192 4.85 8.07 -2.13
CA CYS A 192 4.77 9.48 -2.52
C CYS A 192 3.54 10.25 -2.00
N ASN A 193 2.46 9.56 -1.62
CA ASN A 193 1.16 10.11 -1.16
C ASN A 193 0.35 10.97 -2.16
N GLN A 194 0.97 11.48 -3.24
CA GLN A 194 0.42 12.47 -4.17
C GLN A 194 -0.95 12.11 -4.81
N ALA A 195 -1.12 10.86 -5.26
CA ALA A 195 -2.34 10.43 -5.96
C ALA A 195 -3.35 9.72 -5.03
N CYS A 196 -2.90 9.21 -3.89
CA CYS A 196 -3.76 8.50 -2.95
C CYS A 196 -4.22 9.41 -1.81
N LEU A 197 -3.32 9.72 -0.89
CA LEU A 197 -3.67 10.44 0.35
C LEU A 197 -3.95 11.93 0.09
N ASP A 198 -3.12 12.62 -0.71
CA ASP A 198 -3.34 14.04 -1.03
C ASP A 198 -4.64 14.26 -1.82
N HIS A 199 -5.07 13.26 -2.60
CA HIS A 199 -6.38 13.27 -3.27
C HIS A 199 -7.52 13.18 -2.26
N VAL A 200 -7.47 12.20 -1.34
CA VAL A 200 -8.48 12.02 -0.30
C VAL A 200 -8.60 13.26 0.60
N PHE A 201 -7.48 13.86 1.01
CA PHE A 201 -7.50 15.13 1.75
C PHE A 201 -8.10 16.30 0.95
N LYS A 202 -7.99 16.28 -0.38
CA LYS A 202 -8.65 17.23 -1.30
C LYS A 202 -10.06 16.79 -1.71
N ARG A 203 -10.64 15.77 -1.05
CA ARG A 203 -11.96 15.16 -1.34
C ARG A 203 -12.12 14.70 -2.80
N LYS A 204 -11.03 14.23 -3.40
CA LYS A 204 -11.01 13.56 -4.71
C LYS A 204 -10.94 12.05 -4.54
N VAL A 205 -11.39 11.32 -5.56
CA VAL A 205 -11.16 9.86 -5.66
C VAL A 205 -9.65 9.60 -5.62
N SER A 206 -9.24 8.64 -4.81
CA SER A 206 -7.85 8.17 -4.74
C SER A 206 -7.43 7.54 -6.07
N SER A 207 -6.14 7.60 -6.38
CA SER A 207 -5.51 6.87 -7.47
C SER A 207 -4.06 6.54 -7.04
N CYS A 208 -3.21 6.10 -7.97
CA CYS A 208 -1.80 5.87 -7.70
C CYS A 208 -0.91 6.45 -8.80
N LEU A 209 0.19 7.12 -8.40
CA LEU A 209 1.12 7.76 -9.33
C LEU A 209 1.73 6.75 -10.31
N VAL A 210 2.03 5.53 -9.83
CA VAL A 210 2.61 4.45 -10.64
C VAL A 210 1.55 3.52 -11.23
N ASN A 211 0.28 3.64 -10.84
CA ASN A 211 -0.84 2.86 -11.37
C ASN A 211 -2.09 3.76 -11.50
N PRO A 212 -2.24 4.48 -12.63
CA PRO A 212 -3.37 5.39 -12.84
C PRO A 212 -4.75 4.72 -12.80
N ARG A 213 -4.82 3.39 -12.99
CA ARG A 213 -6.07 2.60 -12.98
C ARG A 213 -6.64 2.37 -11.57
N ALA A 214 -5.85 2.61 -10.52
CA ALA A 214 -6.26 2.37 -9.15
C ALA A 214 -7.52 3.20 -8.81
N CYS A 215 -8.55 2.54 -8.28
CA CYS A 215 -9.88 3.08 -7.99
C CYS A 215 -10.64 3.62 -9.23
N HIS A 216 -10.22 3.25 -10.44
CA HIS A 216 -10.86 3.59 -11.72
C HIS A 216 -10.95 2.34 -12.61
N GLU A 217 -11.01 1.15 -12.01
CA GLU A 217 -10.93 -0.15 -12.70
C GLU A 217 -12.16 -0.43 -13.60
N SER A 218 -13.32 0.18 -13.29
CA SER A 218 -14.51 0.17 -14.13
C SER A 218 -14.35 0.97 -15.42
N ASP A 219 -13.66 2.10 -15.33
CA ASP A 219 -13.55 3.11 -16.38
C ASP A 219 -12.37 2.77 -17.31
N PHE A 220 -11.32 2.20 -16.73
CA PHE A 220 -10.12 1.71 -17.41
C PHE A 220 -9.95 0.20 -17.14
N PRO A 221 -10.82 -0.67 -17.71
CA PRO A 221 -10.69 -2.11 -17.59
C PRO A 221 -9.31 -2.57 -18.07
N ALA A 222 -8.74 -3.54 -17.37
CA ALA A 222 -7.35 -3.98 -17.55
C ALA A 222 -7.06 -4.29 -19.03
N ILE A 223 -6.07 -3.61 -19.64
CA ILE A 223 -5.65 -3.92 -21.01
C ILE A 223 -5.03 -5.32 -21.02
N PRO A 224 -5.54 -6.23 -21.85
CA PRO A 224 -5.00 -7.58 -21.96
C PRO A 224 -3.68 -7.78 -22.70
N ARG A 225 -3.06 -8.96 -22.53
CA ARG A 225 -1.98 -9.45 -23.40
C ARG A 225 -2.46 -10.48 -24.45
N PRO A 226 -1.87 -10.52 -25.66
CA PRO A 226 -2.19 -11.51 -26.69
C PRO A 226 -1.45 -12.87 -26.68
N GLU A 227 -1.96 -13.85 -27.45
CA GLU A 227 -1.42 -15.22 -27.59
C GLU A 227 -0.87 -15.60 -28.99
N ALA A 228 -0.13 -16.73 -28.98
CA ALA A 228 -0.09 -17.72 -30.07
C ALA A 228 -0.03 -19.17 -29.51
N SER A 229 0.76 -19.42 -28.46
CA SER A 229 0.71 -20.61 -27.57
C SER A 229 1.52 -20.28 -26.30
N GLN A 230 1.07 -20.70 -25.11
CA GLN A 230 1.64 -20.20 -23.83
C GLN A 230 2.11 -21.29 -22.86
N SER A 231 3.22 -21.03 -22.16
CA SER A 231 3.23 -21.08 -20.68
C SER A 231 4.37 -20.25 -20.07
N ALA A 232 4.05 -19.47 -19.04
CA ALA A 232 4.94 -19.03 -17.95
C ALA A 232 4.09 -18.56 -16.75
N ALA A 233 2.99 -19.28 -16.50
CA ALA A 233 1.93 -19.06 -15.51
C ALA A 233 1.45 -17.59 -15.34
N ASP A 234 0.54 -17.19 -16.23
CA ASP A 234 -0.59 -16.29 -15.92
C ASP A 234 -0.22 -14.88 -15.45
N ARG A 235 0.72 -14.29 -16.20
CA ARG A 235 1.32 -12.97 -15.95
C ARG A 235 0.46 -11.79 -16.42
N GLY A 236 -0.74 -11.63 -15.86
CA GLY A 236 -1.49 -10.35 -15.75
C GLY A 236 -2.21 -9.79 -17.00
N GLY A 237 -3.48 -10.17 -17.21
CA GLY A 237 -4.47 -9.53 -18.11
C GLY A 237 -4.71 -10.23 -19.47
N GLN A 238 -5.98 -10.52 -19.88
CA GLN A 238 -6.36 -11.38 -21.05
C GLN A 238 -7.64 -10.89 -21.78
N GLY A 239 -7.80 -10.87 -23.14
CA GLY A 239 -6.84 -11.19 -24.23
C GLY A 239 -6.86 -10.33 -25.55
N GLY A 240 -7.50 -9.14 -25.63
CA GLY A 240 -7.71 -8.40 -26.89
C GLY A 240 -6.50 -7.70 -27.58
N LYS A 241 -6.10 -8.19 -28.78
CA LYS A 241 -5.13 -7.57 -29.74
C LYS A 241 -5.71 -6.32 -30.43
N GLN A 242 -5.56 -5.11 -29.88
CA GLN A 242 -6.14 -3.90 -30.50
C GLN A 242 -5.21 -3.18 -31.50
N LEU A 243 -3.90 -3.15 -31.25
CA LEU A 243 -2.91 -2.44 -32.08
C LEU A 243 -1.96 -3.39 -32.83
N ALA A 244 -2.33 -4.66 -32.95
CA ALA A 244 -1.50 -5.67 -33.60
C ALA A 244 -1.17 -5.29 -35.06
N GLY A 245 0.12 -5.32 -35.39
CA GLY A 245 0.64 -4.94 -36.70
C GLY A 245 0.97 -3.46 -36.87
N ARG A 246 0.56 -2.57 -35.96
CA ARG A 246 1.04 -1.17 -35.95
C ARG A 246 2.44 -1.09 -35.34
N ARG A 247 3.30 -0.28 -35.93
CA ARG A 247 4.63 0.09 -35.42
C ARG A 247 4.56 1.47 -34.79
N ILE A 248 4.97 1.62 -33.53
CA ILE A 248 4.88 2.87 -32.77
C ILE A 248 6.25 3.30 -32.25
N ALA A 249 6.63 4.55 -32.52
CA ALA A 249 7.82 5.18 -31.99
C ALA A 249 7.50 5.97 -30.71
N VAL A 250 8.26 5.76 -29.64
CA VAL A 250 8.17 6.56 -28.42
C VAL A 250 9.51 7.25 -28.18
N VAL A 251 9.49 8.59 -28.14
CA VAL A 251 10.70 9.40 -27.97
C VAL A 251 10.81 9.89 -26.52
N GLY A 252 11.79 9.36 -25.79
CA GLY A 252 12.13 9.71 -24.41
C GLY A 252 11.76 8.61 -23.40
N GLY A 253 12.78 7.99 -22.80
CA GLY A 253 12.70 6.95 -21.77
C GLY A 253 12.33 7.46 -20.37
N GLY A 254 11.68 8.63 -20.25
CA GLY A 254 11.13 9.13 -18.99
C GLY A 254 9.87 8.36 -18.55
N PRO A 255 9.31 8.65 -17.36
CA PRO A 255 8.12 7.96 -16.84
C PRO A 255 6.91 8.04 -17.78
N ALA A 256 6.74 9.15 -18.52
CA ALA A 256 5.68 9.29 -19.52
C ALA A 256 5.88 8.33 -20.71
N GLY A 257 7.07 8.32 -21.31
CA GLY A 257 7.38 7.45 -22.46
C GLY A 257 7.42 5.96 -22.10
N MET A 258 7.99 5.60 -20.94
CA MET A 258 7.95 4.22 -20.46
C MET A 258 6.51 3.73 -20.23
N SER A 259 5.63 4.58 -19.69
CA SER A 259 4.20 4.24 -19.50
C SER A 259 3.46 4.13 -20.83
N ALA A 260 3.71 5.05 -21.78
CA ALA A 260 3.13 4.98 -23.12
C ALA A 260 3.57 3.73 -23.87
N ALA A 261 4.88 3.44 -23.89
CA ALA A 261 5.45 2.24 -24.52
C ALA A 261 4.89 0.96 -23.90
N LEU A 262 4.77 0.91 -22.56
CA LEU A 262 4.19 -0.22 -21.83
C LEU A 262 2.74 -0.50 -22.25
N GLU A 263 1.86 0.51 -22.22
CA GLU A 263 0.44 0.31 -22.55
C GLU A 263 0.22 0.06 -24.06
N ARG A 264 0.99 0.71 -24.95
CA ARG A 264 0.96 0.45 -26.40
C ARG A 264 1.41 -0.98 -26.74
N ALA A 265 2.48 -1.48 -26.12
CA ALA A 265 2.94 -2.84 -26.30
C ALA A 265 1.97 -3.88 -25.69
N ARG A 266 1.31 -3.57 -24.56
CA ARG A 266 0.22 -4.40 -24.02
C ARG A 266 -0.94 -4.54 -25.01
N LEU A 267 -1.34 -3.45 -25.68
CA LEU A 267 -2.34 -3.47 -26.76
C LEU A 267 -1.90 -4.24 -28.03
N GLY A 268 -0.65 -4.67 -28.11
CA GLY A 268 -0.12 -5.53 -29.18
C GLY A 268 0.65 -4.82 -30.29
N ALA A 269 0.97 -3.53 -30.16
CA ALA A 269 1.82 -2.82 -31.12
C ALA A 269 3.28 -3.31 -31.07
N ASP A 270 3.98 -3.22 -32.20
CA ASP A 270 5.46 -3.24 -32.26
C ASP A 270 5.96 -1.86 -31.79
N VAL A 271 6.68 -1.80 -30.66
CA VAL A 271 7.06 -0.52 -30.04
C VAL A 271 8.58 -0.38 -30.01
N VAL A 272 9.07 0.75 -30.50
CA VAL A 272 10.46 1.19 -30.37
C VAL A 272 10.51 2.40 -29.44
N LEU A 273 11.26 2.30 -28.34
CA LEU A 273 11.46 3.35 -27.35
C LEU A 273 12.87 3.92 -27.48
N PHE A 274 12.99 5.16 -27.94
CA PHE A 274 14.25 5.88 -28.07
C PHE A 274 14.57 6.67 -26.80
N GLU A 275 15.80 6.57 -26.30
CA GLU A 275 16.31 7.39 -25.19
C GLU A 275 17.73 7.84 -25.48
N ARG A 276 17.99 9.15 -25.32
CA ARG A 276 19.30 9.78 -25.58
C ARG A 276 20.33 9.45 -24.50
N GLN A 277 19.90 9.09 -23.30
CA GLN A 277 20.76 8.68 -22.18
C GLN A 277 21.11 7.20 -22.26
N ALA A 278 22.13 6.79 -21.51
CA ALA A 278 22.58 5.39 -21.44
C ALA A 278 21.69 4.47 -20.57
N GLN A 279 20.56 4.97 -20.03
CA GLN A 279 19.63 4.24 -19.18
C GLN A 279 18.25 4.91 -19.19
N LEU A 280 17.19 4.15 -18.87
CA LEU A 280 15.82 4.64 -18.75
C LEU A 280 15.60 5.42 -17.44
N GLY A 281 14.49 6.16 -17.37
CA GLY A 281 14.00 6.85 -16.17
C GLY A 281 13.88 8.37 -16.33
N GLY A 282 14.63 9.00 -17.22
CA GLY A 282 14.58 10.46 -17.45
C GLY A 282 14.76 11.24 -16.13
N GLN A 283 13.80 12.11 -15.79
CA GLN A 283 13.87 12.89 -14.54
C GLN A 283 13.78 12.04 -13.25
N PHE A 284 13.32 10.78 -13.30
CA PHE A 284 13.37 9.90 -12.12
C PHE A 284 14.80 9.53 -11.73
N LEU A 285 15.73 9.51 -12.68
CA LEU A 285 17.16 9.35 -12.41
C LEU A 285 17.71 10.50 -11.56
N LEU A 286 17.16 11.71 -11.70
CA LEU A 286 17.51 12.84 -10.83
C LEU A 286 16.79 12.72 -9.48
N ALA A 287 15.50 12.34 -9.49
CA ALA A 287 14.69 12.24 -8.28
C ALA A 287 15.21 11.21 -7.27
N GLN A 288 15.71 10.05 -7.73
CA GLN A 288 16.20 8.98 -6.85
C GLN A 288 17.47 9.35 -6.05
N HIS A 289 18.24 10.35 -6.51
CA HIS A 289 19.42 10.84 -5.79
C HIS A 289 19.09 11.81 -4.65
N ILE A 290 17.83 12.26 -4.53
CA ILE A 290 17.41 13.11 -3.41
C ILE A 290 17.28 12.26 -2.14
N PRO A 291 17.89 12.65 -1.01
CA PRO A 291 17.75 11.94 0.27
C PRO A 291 16.28 11.68 0.62
N GLY A 292 15.96 10.43 0.96
CA GLY A 292 14.58 10.01 1.24
C GLY A 292 13.68 9.81 0.02
N LYS A 293 14.23 9.79 -1.22
CA LYS A 293 13.52 9.44 -2.47
C LYS A 293 14.12 8.24 -3.22
N PHE A 294 14.92 7.41 -2.56
CA PHE A 294 15.57 6.25 -3.19
C PHE A 294 14.58 5.34 -3.94
N GLU A 295 13.38 5.09 -3.39
CA GLU A 295 12.29 4.26 -3.95
C GLU A 295 11.89 4.57 -5.41
N PHE A 296 12.25 5.73 -5.96
CA PHE A 296 12.01 6.03 -7.38
C PHE A 296 12.77 5.06 -8.32
N ASN A 297 13.83 4.41 -7.83
CA ASN A 297 14.55 3.35 -8.53
C ASN A 297 13.63 2.14 -8.85
N GLU A 298 12.70 1.80 -7.96
CA GLU A 298 11.80 0.64 -8.14
C GLU A 298 10.84 0.83 -9.31
N THR A 299 10.41 2.08 -9.56
CA THR A 299 9.56 2.39 -10.72
C THR A 299 10.33 2.21 -12.03
N ILE A 300 11.61 2.60 -12.06
CA ILE A 300 12.49 2.38 -13.23
C ILE A 300 12.66 0.87 -13.45
N ARG A 301 13.04 0.13 -12.40
CA ARG A 301 13.17 -1.34 -12.40
C ARG A 301 11.91 -2.05 -12.87
N TYR A 302 10.73 -1.59 -12.44
CA TYR A 302 9.44 -2.11 -12.89
C TYR A 302 9.27 -1.92 -14.40
N PHE A 303 9.45 -0.70 -14.92
CA PHE A 303 9.30 -0.43 -16.35
C PHE A 303 10.31 -1.21 -17.19
N GLU A 304 11.60 -1.22 -16.83
CA GLU A 304 12.62 -2.03 -17.50
C GLU A 304 12.22 -3.51 -17.60
N THR A 305 11.73 -4.08 -16.49
CA THR A 305 11.26 -5.47 -16.43
C THR A 305 10.04 -5.71 -17.33
N GLN A 306 9.04 -4.82 -17.31
CA GLN A 306 7.83 -4.99 -18.11
C GLN A 306 8.07 -4.78 -19.62
N LEU A 307 8.86 -3.78 -20.00
CA LEU A 307 9.21 -3.50 -21.39
C LEU A 307 9.98 -4.68 -22.01
N ALA A 308 10.95 -5.23 -21.27
CA ALA A 308 11.66 -6.45 -21.67
C ALA A 308 10.72 -7.67 -21.80
N HIS A 309 9.77 -7.84 -20.87
CA HIS A 309 8.77 -8.93 -20.96
C HIS A 309 7.78 -8.80 -22.12
N LEU A 310 7.63 -7.60 -22.69
CA LEU A 310 6.79 -7.35 -23.86
C LEU A 310 7.58 -7.33 -25.18
N GLY A 311 8.91 -7.34 -25.13
CA GLY A 311 9.77 -7.31 -26.32
C GLY A 311 9.86 -5.93 -26.97
N VAL A 312 9.69 -4.85 -26.20
CA VAL A 312 9.88 -3.47 -26.68
C VAL A 312 11.35 -3.25 -27.06
N ASP A 313 11.61 -2.72 -28.25
CA ASP A 313 12.95 -2.37 -28.72
C ASP A 313 13.39 -1.04 -28.06
N VAL A 314 14.21 -1.14 -27.02
CA VAL A 314 14.71 0.02 -26.25
C VAL A 314 16.07 0.46 -26.78
N ARG A 315 16.11 1.61 -27.45
CA ARG A 315 17.30 2.20 -28.06
C ARG A 315 17.88 3.30 -27.18
N LEU A 316 18.77 2.89 -26.28
CA LEU A 316 19.54 3.79 -25.41
C LEU A 316 20.65 4.51 -26.20
N GLY A 317 21.15 5.63 -25.66
CA GLY A 317 22.18 6.45 -26.31
C GLY A 317 21.77 7.05 -27.67
N THR A 318 20.48 7.00 -28.02
CA THR A 318 19.98 7.33 -29.37
C THR A 318 19.12 8.59 -29.32
N VAL A 319 19.54 9.62 -30.06
CA VAL A 319 18.75 10.84 -30.29
C VAL A 319 17.93 10.63 -31.55
N ALA A 320 16.64 10.32 -31.40
CA ALA A 320 15.74 10.14 -32.54
C ALA A 320 15.58 11.45 -33.34
N THR A 321 15.73 11.36 -34.67
CA THR A 321 15.44 12.45 -35.60
C THR A 321 14.05 12.31 -36.24
N THR A 322 13.65 13.28 -37.06
CA THR A 322 12.43 13.20 -37.90
C THR A 322 12.47 12.04 -38.89
N GLU A 323 13.65 11.69 -39.38
CA GLU A 323 13.87 10.62 -40.35
C GLU A 323 13.77 9.24 -39.68
N ASP A 324 14.31 9.11 -38.45
CA ASP A 324 14.23 7.86 -37.66
C ASP A 324 12.79 7.42 -37.40
N VAL A 325 11.88 8.37 -37.14
CA VAL A 325 10.48 8.11 -36.80
C VAL A 325 9.52 8.11 -37.99
N ALA A 326 9.96 8.53 -39.18
CA ALA A 326 9.11 8.69 -40.36
C ALA A 326 8.48 7.38 -40.89
N ALA A 327 9.01 6.22 -40.50
CA ALA A 327 8.55 4.90 -40.92
C ALA A 327 7.64 4.19 -39.89
N PHE A 328 7.13 4.91 -38.89
CA PHE A 328 6.21 4.40 -37.87
C PHE A 328 4.77 4.89 -38.12
N ASP A 329 3.78 4.12 -37.66
CA ASP A 329 2.36 4.44 -37.80
C ASP A 329 1.87 5.47 -36.76
N GLU A 330 2.64 5.68 -35.70
CA GLU A 330 2.42 6.61 -34.57
C GLU A 330 3.75 6.96 -33.89
#